data_AF-A0A059DMU3-F1
#
_entry.id   AF-A0A059DMU3-F1
#
_cell.length_a   1.000
_cell.length_b   1.000
_cell.length_c   1.000
_cell.angle_alpha   90.00
_cell.angle_beta   90.00
_cell.angle_gamma   90.00
#
_symmetry.space_group_name_H-M   'P 1'
#
loop_
_entity.id
_entity.type
_entity.pdbx_description
1 polymer ?
#
loop_
_entity_poly.entity_id
_entity_poly.type
_entity_poly.pdbx_seq_one_letter_code
_entity_poly.pdbx_strand_id
1 'polypeptide(L)' 'MPTSQLSRVRKSILPAAGDTWQSIASRELSDMKTEEGVSSLQSWNLHVFMRSSGAVGGPKSGNPILPSDVIFVEPPMSDA' A
#
# COMPACT_ATOMS: atom_id res chain seq x y z
N MET A 1 -28.90 7.61 -15.49
CA MET A 1 -27.54 7.10 -15.70
C MET A 1 -27.45 5.72 -15.06
N PRO A 2 -27.38 4.60 -15.82
CA PRO A 2 -27.30 3.28 -15.21
C PRO A 2 -25.89 3.10 -14.61
N THR A 3 -25.81 2.93 -13.30
CA THR A 3 -24.58 2.76 -12.50
C THR A 3 -24.00 1.33 -12.56
N SER A 4 -24.50 0.47 -13.46
CA SER A 4 -24.19 -0.97 -13.51
C SER A 4 -22.79 -1.33 -14.03
N GLN A 5 -21.91 -0.36 -14.28
CA GLN A 5 -20.54 -0.61 -14.77
C GLN A 5 -19.42 -0.09 -13.84
N LEU A 6 -19.66 0.01 -12.54
CA LEU A 6 -18.59 0.21 -11.55
C LEU A 6 -18.44 -1.04 -10.67
N SER A 7 -18.25 -2.21 -11.30
CA SER A 7 -18.43 -3.50 -10.62
C SER A 7 -17.20 -4.03 -9.87
N ARG A 8 -15.99 -3.49 -10.08
CA ARG A 8 -14.78 -4.04 -9.46
C ARG A 8 -13.99 -2.99 -8.69
N VAL A 9 -13.93 -3.19 -7.37
CA VAL A 9 -13.10 -2.43 -6.45
C VAL A 9 -11.80 -3.20 -6.21
N ARG A 10 -10.64 -2.55 -6.37
CA ARG A 10 -9.34 -3.13 -6.04
C ARG A 10 -9.26 -3.43 -4.55
N LYS A 11 -8.74 -4.60 -4.16
CA LYS A 11 -8.56 -4.96 -2.76
C LYS A 11 -7.60 -3.98 -2.09
N SER A 12 -8.03 -3.42 -0.96
CA SER A 12 -7.25 -2.51 -0.13
C SER A 12 -7.45 -2.83 1.35
N ILE A 13 -6.50 -2.38 2.17
CA ILE A 13 -6.51 -2.53 3.62
C ILE A 13 -6.26 -1.19 4.31
N LEU A 14 -6.61 -1.13 5.60
CA LEU A 14 -6.15 -0.11 6.53
C LEU A 14 -5.00 -0.70 7.36
N PRO A 15 -3.80 -0.09 7.35
CA PRO A 15 -2.66 -0.53 8.15
C PRO A 15 -2.94 -0.47 9.65
N ALA A 16 -2.34 -1.38 10.40
CA ALA A 16 -2.29 -1.28 11.85
C ALA A 16 -1.24 -0.25 12.31
N ALA A 17 -1.36 0.20 13.56
CA ALA A 17 -0.34 1.07 14.15
C ALA A 17 1.02 0.36 14.23
N GLY A 18 2.03 0.90 13.56
CA GLY A 18 3.36 0.32 13.50
C GLY A 18 3.57 -0.69 12.36
N ASP A 19 2.58 -0.88 11.48
CA ASP A 19 2.79 -1.69 10.28
C ASP A 19 3.88 -1.09 9.38
N THR A 20 4.71 -1.98 8.86
CA THR A 20 5.73 -1.67 7.85
C THR A 20 5.36 -2.31 6.53
N TRP A 21 5.99 -1.88 5.44
CA TRP A 21 5.83 -2.52 4.13
C TRP A 21 6.10 -4.03 4.18
N GLN A 22 7.09 -4.46 4.96
CA GLN A 22 7.45 -5.87 5.14
C GLN A 22 6.37 -6.65 5.90
N SER A 23 5.82 -6.06 6.97
CA SER A 23 4.70 -6.64 7.73
C SER A 23 3.48 -6.85 6.84
N ILE A 24 3.11 -5.81 6.08
CA ILE A 24 1.96 -5.85 5.18
C ILE A 24 2.18 -6.85 4.04
N ALA A 25 3.37 -6.86 3.41
CA ALA A 25 3.69 -7.82 2.35
C ALA A 25 3.59 -9.27 2.84
N SER A 26 4.10 -9.56 4.04
CA SER A 26 4.05 -10.92 4.58
C SER A 26 2.62 -11.36 4.92
N ARG A 27 1.77 -10.42 5.34
CA ARG A 27 0.37 -10.67 5.73
C ARG A 27 -0.58 -10.79 4.54
N GLU A 28 -0.46 -9.90 3.56
CA GLU A 28 -1.43 -9.76 2.48
C GLU A 28 -0.96 -10.36 1.14
N LEU A 29 0.36 -10.46 0.95
CA LEU A 29 1.01 -11.02 -0.25
C LEU A 29 1.82 -12.27 0.09
N SER A 30 1.22 -13.18 0.87
CA SER A 30 1.89 -14.41 1.34
C SER A 30 2.30 -15.36 0.19
N ASP A 31 1.70 -15.20 -0.99
CA ASP A 31 2.03 -15.96 -2.20
C ASP A 31 3.31 -15.46 -2.90
N MET A 32 3.83 -14.29 -2.52
CA MET A 32 5.03 -13.67 -3.11
C MET A 32 6.19 -13.65 -2.12
N LYS A 33 7.43 -13.59 -2.63
CA LYS A 33 8.59 -13.32 -1.77
C LYS A 33 8.45 -11.93 -1.14
N THR A 34 8.80 -11.81 0.14
CA THR A 34 8.62 -10.56 0.90
C THR A 34 9.23 -9.34 0.20
N GLU A 35 10.40 -9.47 -0.41
CA GLU A 35 11.09 -8.40 -1.12
C GLU A 35 10.34 -7.95 -2.39
N GLU A 36 9.85 -8.91 -3.19
CA GLU A 36 9.04 -8.67 -4.38
C GLU A 36 7.67 -8.07 -4.01
N GLY A 37 7.07 -8.55 -2.92
CA GLY A 37 5.83 -8.02 -2.35
C GLY A 37 5.98 -6.59 -1.86
N VAL A 38 7.08 -6.27 -1.17
CA VAL A 38 7.39 -4.89 -0.74
C VAL A 38 7.54 -3.95 -1.94
N SER A 39 8.31 -4.35 -2.96
CA SER A 39 8.48 -3.54 -4.17
C SER A 39 7.13 -3.30 -4.89
N SER A 40 6.31 -4.34 -4.99
CA SER A 40 4.97 -4.27 -5.57
C SER A 40 4.06 -3.32 -4.77
N LEU A 41 4.03 -3.44 -3.45
CA LEU A 41 3.24 -2.55 -2.58
C LEU A 41 3.68 -1.10 -2.71
N GLN A 42 4.99 -0.82 -2.74
CA GLN A 42 5.50 0.55 -2.92
C GLN A 42 5.09 1.13 -4.27
N SER A 43 5.17 0.33 -5.34
CA SER A 43 4.76 0.71 -6.69
C SER A 43 3.25 0.96 -6.79
N TRP A 44 2.42 0.13 -6.15
CA TRP A 44 0.96 0.27 -6.20
C TRP A 44 0.43 1.40 -5.30
N ASN A 45 1.23 1.84 -4.33
CA ASN A 45 0.86 2.83 -3.32
C ASN A 45 1.78 4.04 -3.33
N LEU A 46 2.11 4.58 -4.52
CA LEU A 46 2.98 5.75 -4.66
C LEU A 46 2.49 6.96 -3.85
N HIS A 47 1.19 7.12 -3.63
CA HIS A 47 0.61 8.19 -2.79
C HIS A 47 1.03 8.12 -1.32
N VAL A 48 1.34 6.91 -0.82
CA VAL A 48 1.93 6.71 0.50
C VAL A 48 3.44 6.66 0.38
N PHE A 49 3.99 5.90 -0.58
CA PHE A 49 5.42 5.67 -0.72
C PHE A 49 6.23 6.95 -1.03
N MET A 50 5.69 7.88 -1.81
CA MET A 50 6.36 9.15 -2.13
C MET A 50 6.04 10.26 -1.13
N ARG A 51 5.25 9.97 -0.09
CA ARG A 51 4.94 10.95 0.95
C ARG A 51 6.24 11.37 1.63
N SER A 52 6.55 12.66 1.54
CA SER A 52 7.66 13.23 2.30
C SER A 52 7.44 12.91 3.78
N SER A 53 8.35 12.14 4.37
CA SER A 53 8.36 11.89 5.80
C SER A 53 8.52 13.24 6.48
N GLY A 54 7.44 13.79 7.03
CA GLY A 54 7.45 15.09 7.67
C GLY A 54 8.59 15.19 8.68
N ALA A 55 9.35 16.28 8.55
CA ALA A 55 10.51 16.69 9.35
C ALA A 55 11.77 15.80 9.25
N VAL A 56 12.76 16.35 8.52
CA VAL A 56 14.18 16.06 8.70
C VAL A 56 14.52 16.21 10.19
N GLY A 57 14.85 15.10 10.87
CA GLY A 57 15.43 15.11 12.23
C GLY A 57 14.74 14.30 13.34
N GLY A 58 13.62 13.62 13.08
CA GLY A 58 13.02 12.70 14.05
C GLY A 58 13.57 11.26 13.96
N PRO A 59 13.62 10.46 15.04
CA PRO A 59 14.22 9.12 15.07
C PRO A 59 13.42 8.03 14.33
N LYS A 60 12.65 8.40 13.30
CA LYS A 60 11.93 7.48 12.42
C LYS A 60 12.26 7.79 10.96
N SER A 61 13.47 7.41 10.55
CA SER A 61 13.95 7.46 9.16
C SER A 61 13.36 6.32 8.32
N GLY A 62 12.05 6.31 8.16
CA GLY A 62 11.37 5.37 7.29
C GLY A 62 9.99 5.92 7.02
N ASN A 63 9.65 6.08 5.74
CA ASN A 63 8.36 6.62 5.31
C ASN A 63 7.21 5.97 6.10
N PRO A 64 6.59 6.70 7.06
CA PRO A 64 5.70 6.07 8.02
C PRO A 64 4.34 5.84 7.37
N ILE A 65 4.00 4.56 7.20
CA ILE A 65 2.64 4.15 6.88
C ILE A 65 1.75 4.53 8.08
N LEU A 66 0.74 5.35 7.85
CA LEU A 66 -0.21 5.76 8.88
C LEU A 66 -1.39 4.77 8.95
N PRO A 67 -2.02 4.58 10.12
CA PRO A 67 -3.22 3.74 10.23
C PRO A 67 -4.41 4.23 9.41
N SER A 68 -4.42 5.52 9.05
CA SER A 68 -5.44 6.14 8.20
C SER A 68 -5.17 5.98 6.71
N ASP A 69 -4.02 5.44 6.32
CA ASP A 69 -3.69 5.25 4.91
C ASP A 69 -4.50 4.10 4.31
N VAL A 70 -4.86 4.24 3.04
CA VAL A 70 -5.43 3.14 2.26
C VAL A 70 -4.30 2.52 1.45
N ILE A 71 -4.03 1.24 1.71
CA ILE A 71 -2.99 0.47 1.03
C ILE A 71 -3.65 -0.55 0.10
N PHE A 72 -3.41 -0.42 -1.20
CA PHE A 72 -3.79 -1.40 -2.21
C PHE A 72 -2.86 -2.60 -2.13
N VAL A 73 -3.46 -3.79 -2.07
CA VAL A 73 -2.77 -5.09 -2.03
C VAL A 73 -2.96 -5.88 -3.32
N GLU A 74 -3.49 -5.21 -4.35
CA GLU A 74 -3.64 -5.73 -5.70
C GLU A 74 -3.03 -4.75 -6.70
N PRO A 75 -2.49 -5.25 -7.83
CA PRO A 75 -1.95 -4.38 -8.87
C PRO A 75 -3.01 -3.42 -9.42
N PRO A 76 -2.59 -2.25 -9.95
CA PRO A 76 -3.48 -1.42 -10.74
C PRO A 76 -3.92 -2.22 -11.97
N MET A 77 -5.24 -2.36 -12.14
CA MET A 77 -5.78 -2.97 -13.36
C MET A 77 -5.73 -1.91 -14.46
N SER A 78 -4.96 -2.16 -15.50
CA SER A 78 -5.19 -1.49 -16.77
C SER A 78 -6.37 -2.17 -17.44
N ASP A 79 -7.40 -1.41 -17.79
CA ASP A 79 -8.36 -1.84 -18.81
C ASP A 79 -7.56 -1.94 -20.12
N ALA A 80 -7.35 -3.16 -20.60
CA ALA A 80 -6.72 -3.46 -21.89
C ALA A 80 -7.72 -4.19 -22.78
#